data_AF-A0AA35E1M7-F1
#
_entry.id   AF-A0AA35E1M7-F1
#
_cell.length_a   1.000
_cell.length_b   1.000
_cell.length_c   1.000
_cell.angle_alpha   90.00
_cell.angle_beta   90.00
_cell.angle_gamma   90.00
#
_symmetry.space_group_name_H-M   'P 1'
#
loop_
_entity.id
_entity.type
_entity.pdbx_description
1 polymer ?
#
loop_
_entity_poly.entity_id
_entity_poly.type
_entity_poly.pdbx_seq_one_letter_code
_entity_poly.pdbx_strand_id
1 'polypeptide(L)' 'MFHHSGKLQYPVKVDKPNPEFAMLLQQAIGGVEGEIRVAMQYFF' A
#
# COMPACT_ATOMS: atom_id res chain seq x y z
N MET A 1 -18.15 5.55 -11.10
CA MET A 1 -16.94 5.99 -11.84
C MET A 1 -15.91 6.44 -10.81
N PHE A 2 -14.66 6.03 -10.95
CA PHE A 2 -13.59 6.35 -9.98
C PHE A 2 -12.96 7.71 -10.26
N HIS A 3 -12.47 8.38 -9.22
CA HIS A 3 -11.71 9.62 -9.31
C HIS A 3 -10.40 9.48 -8.51
N HIS A 4 -9.32 10.06 -9.01
CA HIS A 4 -8.00 10.00 -8.38
C HIS A 4 -7.60 11.38 -7.84
N SER A 5 -7.11 11.41 -6.60
CA SER A 5 -6.48 12.58 -5.99
C SER A 5 -5.02 12.25 -5.68
N GLY A 6 -4.11 13.19 -5.94
CA GLY A 6 -2.68 13.02 -5.59
C GLY A 6 -2.37 13.12 -4.09
N LYS A 7 -3.38 13.33 -3.24
CA LYS A 7 -3.22 13.34 -1.78
C LYS A 7 -3.30 11.91 -1.24
N LEU A 8 -2.35 11.55 -0.37
CA LEU A 8 -2.42 10.31 0.39
C LEU A 8 -3.62 10.32 1.34
N GLN A 9 -4.21 9.15 1.59
CA GLN A 9 -5.32 9.00 2.53
C GLN A 9 -4.93 9.35 3.98
N TYR A 10 -3.66 9.12 4.33
CA TYR A 10 -3.07 9.50 5.61
C TYR A 10 -1.66 10.08 5.37
N PRO A 11 -1.23 11.12 6.12
CA PRO A 11 0.13 11.65 5.99
C PRO A 11 1.17 10.62 6.45
N VAL A 12 2.07 10.24 5.54
CA VAL A 12 3.20 9.34 5.82
C VAL A 12 4.51 10.11 5.68
N LYS A 13 5.45 9.88 6.59
CA LYS A 13 6.79 10.46 6.55
C LYS A 13 7.82 9.36 6.71
N VAL A 14 8.90 9.44 5.93
CA VAL A 14 10.07 8.57 6.04
C VAL A 14 11.23 9.42 6.52
N ASP A 15 11.71 9.18 7.74
CA ASP A 15 12.81 9.97 8.31
C ASP A 15 14.18 9.55 7.75
N LYS A 16 14.37 8.24 7.52
CA LYS A 16 15.59 7.67 6.92
C LYS A 16 15.24 6.47 6.03
N PRO A 17 15.93 6.26 4.90
CA PRO A 17 15.76 5.07 4.09
C PRO A 17 16.07 3.80 4.89
N ASN A 18 15.20 2.79 4.79
CA ASN A 18 15.41 1.48 5.37
C ASN A 18 15.03 0.39 4.35
N PRO A 19 16.00 -0.24 3.67
CA PRO A 19 15.72 -1.23 2.63
C PRO A 19 15.14 -2.54 3.17
N GLU A 20 15.52 -2.96 4.38
CA GLU A 20 14.97 -4.16 5.02
C GLU A 20 13.49 -3.98 5.33
N PHE A 21 13.12 -2.82 5.89
CA PHE A 21 11.71 -2.51 6.15
C PHE A 21 10.91 -2.36 4.85
N ALA A 22 11.50 -1.77 3.80
CA ALA A 22 10.86 -1.67 2.50
C ALA A 22 10.57 -3.06 1.88
N MET A 23 11.46 -4.03 2.10
CA MET A 23 11.24 -5.43 1.70
C MET A 23 10.08 -6.05 2.50
N LEU A 24 10.00 -5.82 3.82
CA LEU A 24 8.89 -6.30 4.64
C LEU A 24 7.54 -5.69 4.20
N LEU A 25 7.52 -4.40 3.83
CA LEU A 25 6.32 -3.73 3.32
C LEU A 25 5.76 -4.36 2.03
N GLN A 26 6.57 -5.06 1.24
CA GLN A 26 6.07 -5.77 0.06
C GLN A 26 5.02 -6.82 0.42
N GLN A 27 5.14 -7.47 1.59
CA GLN A 27 4.13 -8.43 2.04
C GLN A 27 2.79 -7.75 2.36
N ALA A 28 2.81 -6.55 2.94
CA ALA A 28 1.59 -5.81 3.25
C ALA A 28 0.87 -5.31 1.98
N ILE A 29 1.63 -4.96 0.94
CA ILE A 29 1.05 -4.45 -0.32
C ILE A 29 0.63 -5.60 -1.25
N GLY A 30 1.56 -6.50 -1.56
CA GLY A 30 1.41 -7.53 -2.61
C GLY A 30 1.45 -8.98 -2.10
N GLY A 31 1.53 -9.21 -0.80
CA GLY A 31 1.48 -10.55 -0.23
C GLY A 31 0.10 -11.20 -0.37
N VAL A 32 0.02 -12.48 0.00
CA VAL A 32 -1.24 -13.26 -0.06
C VAL A 32 -2.37 -12.59 0.71
N GLU A 33 -2.08 -11.92 1.83
CA GLU A 33 -3.06 -11.18 2.62
C GLU A 33 -2.94 -9.65 2.44
N GLY A 34 -2.22 -9.21 1.41
CA GLY A 34 -1.92 -7.80 1.19
C GLY A 34 -3.09 -6.98 0.65
N GLU A 35 -2.90 -5.66 0.67
CA GLU A 35 -3.93 -4.67 0.30
C GLU A 35 -4.43 -4.85 -1.15
N ILE A 36 -3.56 -5.24 -2.09
CA ILE A 36 -3.97 -5.46 -3.48
C ILE A 36 -5.00 -6.60 -3.56
N ARG A 37 -4.81 -7.71 -2.83
CA ARG A 37 -5.80 -8.81 -2.83
C ARG A 37 -7.15 -8.32 -2.31
N VAL A 38 -7.14 -7.63 -1.17
CA VAL A 38 -8.37 -7.13 -0.52
C VAL A 38 -9.09 -6.15 -1.43
N ALA A 39 -8.36 -5.22 -2.07
CA ALA A 39 -8.93 -4.28 -3.02
C ALA A 39 -9.59 -4.99 -4.21
N MET A 40 -8.93 -5.99 -4.80
CA MET A 40 -9.50 -6.75 -5.92
C MET A 40 -10.72 -7.56 -5.49
N GLN A 41 -10.72 -8.16 -4.31
CA GLN A 41 -11.83 -8.98 -3.81
C GLN A 41 -13.08 -8.17 -3.43
N TYR A 42 -12.95 -6.89 -3.11
CA TYR A 42 -14.10 -6.02 -2.85
C TYR A 42 -14.59 -5.27 -4.09
N PHE A 43 -13.73 -5.04 -5.07
CA PHE A 43 -14.11 -4.37 -6.32
C PHE A 43 -14.74 -5.30 -7.37
N PHE A 44 -14.52 -6.61 -7.27
CA PHE A 44 -15.01 -7.63 -8.21
C PHE A 44 -15.67 -8.79 -7.47
#